data_AF-A0A258CPC1-F1
#
_entry.id   AF-A0A258CPC1-F1
#
_cell.length_a   1.000
_cell.length_b   1.000
_cell.length_c   1.000
_cell.angle_alpha   90.00
_cell.angle_beta   90.00
_cell.angle_gamma   90.00
#
_symmetry.space_group_name_H-M   'P 1'
#
loop_
_entity.id
_entity.type
_entity.pdbx_description
1 polymer ?
#
loop_
_entity_poly.entity_id
_entity_poly.type
_entity_poly.pdbx_seq_one_letter_code
_entity_poly.pdbx_strand_id
1 'polypeptide(L)'
;GTTLVVLPTDRPAYSRLCRLLSLGKQRAGKGECDLDLDDVAAHAQGLVAILVPDKADDLCALQLKKVAAIFGADAHLALTLRRRPGDALRLYRLEQMARAAGVTPVVTNRVLFHEPSRRMLQDVVTCIREGTTIDDVGFKRDRHADRYLKAPPEIERLFAKHLDAVAATVSIADRCRFNLDELSYQYPSEVNEGRSPQETLARLTREGAAERYPDGVPPEVEATLNHELKLIGIMGYAPYFLTVNSIVRFARSQEILCQGRGSAANSAVCYVLGITAIDPERNDLLFERFVSQERDEPPDIDVDFEHARRETVMQWIFDTYGRHRCALVAVVQRFRPRGAVRDIGKVLGLPEDMTKALSSQVWSFSREAIEDKHATDLG
;
A
#
# COMPACT_ATOMS: atom_id res chain seq x y z
N GLY A 1 -11.33 -16.15 -16.29
CA GLY A 1 -9.89 -16.36 -16.08
C GLY A 1 -9.66 -17.33 -14.93
N THR A 2 -8.40 -17.71 -14.70
CA THR A 2 -8.00 -18.54 -13.55
C THR A 2 -7.96 -17.67 -12.29
N THR A 3 -8.53 -18.12 -11.17
CA THR A 3 -8.36 -17.44 -9.88
C THR A 3 -7.21 -18.10 -9.10
N LEU A 4 -6.17 -17.34 -8.81
CA LEU A 4 -5.00 -17.79 -8.06
C LEU A 4 -4.78 -16.85 -6.87
N VAL A 5 -4.66 -17.41 -5.66
CA VAL A 5 -4.18 -16.67 -4.49
C VAL A 5 -2.69 -16.95 -4.36
N VAL A 6 -1.89 -15.90 -4.18
CA VAL A 6 -0.44 -16.02 -3.98
C VAL A 6 -0.02 -15.35 -2.69
N LEU A 7 0.81 -16.02 -1.90
CA LEU A 7 1.25 -15.59 -0.57
C LEU A 7 2.79 -15.58 -0.52
N PRO A 8 3.44 -14.45 -0.19
CA PRO A 8 4.89 -14.39 -0.07
C PRO A 8 5.38 -15.02 1.24
N THR A 9 6.41 -15.87 1.16
CA THR A 9 6.99 -16.50 2.35
C THR A 9 7.99 -15.60 3.07
N ASP A 10 8.68 -14.73 2.34
CA ASP A 10 9.77 -13.87 2.81
C ASP A 10 9.81 -12.53 2.05
N ARG A 11 10.72 -11.64 2.46
CA ARG A 11 10.92 -10.32 1.84
C ARG A 11 11.28 -10.41 0.34
N PRO A 12 12.21 -11.27 -0.13
CA PRO A 12 12.44 -11.47 -1.56
C PRO A 12 11.19 -11.87 -2.35
N ALA A 13 10.37 -12.75 -1.80
CA ALA A 13 9.11 -13.19 -2.42
C ALA A 13 8.09 -12.06 -2.46
N TYR A 14 7.97 -11.27 -1.39
CA TYR A 14 7.15 -10.06 -1.39
C TYR A 14 7.58 -9.08 -2.48
N SER A 15 8.89 -8.85 -2.67
CA SER A 15 9.41 -8.01 -3.76
C SER A 15 9.01 -8.54 -5.14
N ARG A 16 9.08 -9.85 -5.37
CA ARG A 16 8.63 -10.48 -6.62
C ARG A 16 7.12 -10.33 -6.83
N LEU A 17 6.31 -10.50 -5.78
CA LEU A 17 4.87 -10.26 -5.83
C LEU A 17 4.55 -8.80 -6.20
N CYS A 18 5.24 -7.83 -5.60
CA CYS A 18 5.07 -6.42 -5.95
C CYS A 18 5.39 -6.16 -7.44
N ARG A 19 6.49 -6.71 -7.96
CA ARG A 19 6.86 -6.56 -9.38
C ARG A 19 5.84 -7.18 -10.31
N LEU A 20 5.34 -8.37 -9.99
CA LEU A 20 4.28 -9.05 -10.73
C LEU A 20 3.02 -8.18 -10.78
N LEU A 21 2.58 -7.63 -9.65
CA LEU A 21 1.42 -6.74 -9.61
C LEU A 21 1.67 -5.44 -10.40
N SER A 22 2.85 -4.83 -10.28
CA SER A 22 3.21 -3.64 -11.05
C SER A 22 3.16 -3.89 -12.56
N LEU A 23 3.67 -5.03 -13.03
CA LEU A 23 3.61 -5.45 -14.43
C LEU A 23 2.16 -5.52 -14.93
N GLY A 24 1.30 -6.22 -14.19
CA GLY A 24 -0.09 -6.39 -14.61
C GLY A 24 -0.91 -5.09 -14.56
N LYS A 25 -0.64 -4.21 -13.57
CA LYS A 25 -1.26 -2.88 -13.48
C LYS A 25 -0.82 -1.96 -14.61
N GLN A 26 0.43 -2.03 -15.06
CA GLN A 26 0.91 -1.25 -16.19
C GLN A 26 0.27 -1.64 -17.52
N ARG A 27 -0.05 -2.93 -17.72
CA ARG A 27 -0.68 -3.43 -18.95
C ARG A 27 -2.17 -3.08 -19.07
N ALA A 28 -2.92 -3.16 -17.98
CA ALA A 28 -4.39 -3.10 -18.01
C ALA A 28 -4.98 -1.70 -17.77
N GLY A 29 -4.18 -0.73 -17.33
CA GLY A 29 -4.67 0.62 -17.02
C GLY A 29 -5.41 0.73 -15.67
N LYS A 30 -6.19 1.81 -15.50
CA LYS A 30 -6.74 2.19 -14.20
C LYS A 30 -7.79 1.18 -13.70
N GLY A 31 -7.55 0.62 -12.53
CA GLY A 31 -8.50 -0.27 -11.83
C GLY A 31 -8.37 -1.75 -12.23
N GLU A 32 -7.72 -2.05 -13.35
CA GLU A 32 -7.59 -3.41 -13.88
C GLU A 32 -6.20 -3.99 -13.61
N CYS A 33 -5.97 -5.25 -13.93
CA CYS A 33 -4.68 -5.93 -13.82
C CYS A 33 -4.68 -7.10 -14.82
N ASP A 34 -3.73 -7.10 -15.76
CA ASP A 34 -3.66 -8.13 -16.80
C ASP A 34 -2.36 -8.93 -16.65
N LEU A 35 -2.51 -10.20 -16.28
CA LEU A 35 -1.42 -11.13 -16.01
C LEU A 35 -1.74 -12.48 -16.63
N ASP A 36 -0.76 -13.05 -17.30
CA ASP A 36 -0.80 -14.44 -17.75
C ASP A 36 -0.04 -15.37 -16.79
N LEU A 37 -0.06 -16.68 -17.09
CA LEU A 37 0.62 -17.67 -16.25
C LEU A 37 2.15 -17.63 -16.40
N ASP A 38 2.67 -17.12 -17.51
CA ASP A 38 4.12 -17.03 -17.74
C ASP A 38 4.70 -15.87 -16.91
N ASP A 39 3.97 -14.76 -16.78
CA ASP A 39 4.29 -13.69 -15.84
C ASP A 39 4.38 -14.20 -14.40
N VAL A 40 3.39 -15.01 -13.99
CA VAL A 40 3.34 -15.65 -12.67
C VAL A 40 4.53 -16.59 -12.49
N ALA A 41 4.81 -17.43 -13.49
CA ALA A 41 5.94 -18.36 -13.46
C ALA A 41 7.28 -17.64 -13.29
N ALA A 42 7.49 -16.52 -13.99
CA ALA A 42 8.70 -15.71 -13.88
C ALA A 42 8.94 -15.12 -12.48
N HIS A 43 7.89 -15.04 -11.64
CA HIS A 43 7.94 -14.44 -10.30
C HIS A 43 7.60 -15.42 -9.17
N ALA A 44 7.46 -16.73 -9.46
CA ALA A 44 6.90 -17.72 -8.55
C ALA A 44 7.76 -18.07 -7.33
N GLN A 45 9.08 -17.85 -7.40
CA GLN A 45 10.00 -18.30 -6.34
C GLN A 45 9.62 -17.74 -4.96
N GLY A 46 9.54 -18.60 -3.94
CA GLY A 46 9.16 -18.21 -2.57
C GLY A 46 7.71 -17.74 -2.42
N LEU A 47 6.86 -17.92 -3.42
CA LEU A 47 5.42 -17.71 -3.32
C LEU A 47 4.72 -19.04 -3.10
N VAL A 48 3.78 -19.08 -2.16
CA VAL A 48 2.78 -20.15 -2.04
C VAL A 48 1.60 -19.79 -2.94
N ALA A 49 1.12 -20.75 -3.74
CA ALA A 49 0.02 -20.53 -4.67
C ALA A 49 -1.16 -21.46 -4.40
N ILE A 50 -2.36 -20.89 -4.29
CA ILE A 50 -3.60 -21.62 -4.06
C ILE A 50 -4.52 -21.39 -5.26
N LEU A 51 -4.70 -22.42 -6.09
CA LEU A 51 -5.68 -22.41 -7.18
C LEU A 51 -7.09 -22.45 -6.58
N VAL A 52 -7.96 -21.52 -7.00
CA VAL A 52 -9.33 -21.42 -6.50
C VAL A 52 -10.34 -21.79 -7.60
N PRO A 53 -10.71 -23.07 -7.73
CA PRO A 53 -11.55 -23.53 -8.82
C PRO A 53 -13.05 -23.32 -8.56
N ASP A 54 -13.80 -23.20 -9.66
CA ASP A 54 -15.26 -23.21 -9.60
C ASP A 54 -15.87 -24.60 -9.54
N LYS A 55 -15.38 -25.48 -10.40
CA LYS A 55 -15.87 -26.84 -10.60
C LYS A 55 -14.70 -27.82 -10.53
N ALA A 56 -15.02 -29.08 -10.26
CA ALA A 56 -14.10 -30.20 -10.43
C ALA A 56 -14.29 -30.77 -11.84
N ASP A 57 -13.70 -30.13 -12.83
CA ASP A 57 -13.79 -30.49 -14.25
C ASP A 57 -12.40 -30.52 -14.93
N ASP A 58 -12.37 -30.86 -16.22
CA ASP A 58 -11.12 -30.99 -16.98
C ASP A 58 -10.33 -29.68 -17.05
N LEU A 59 -11.02 -28.53 -17.03
CA LEU A 59 -10.37 -27.23 -16.98
C LEU A 59 -9.64 -27.04 -15.65
N CYS A 60 -10.28 -27.38 -14.52
CA CYS A 60 -9.61 -27.39 -13.22
C CYS A 60 -8.40 -28.34 -13.20
N ALA A 61 -8.51 -29.52 -13.82
CA ALA A 61 -7.40 -30.48 -13.89
C ALA A 61 -6.21 -29.89 -14.67
N LEU A 62 -6.49 -29.26 -15.81
CA LEU A 62 -5.48 -28.60 -16.64
C LEU A 62 -4.82 -27.42 -15.90
N GLN A 63 -5.61 -26.57 -15.24
CA GLN A 63 -5.10 -25.44 -14.46
C GLN A 63 -4.25 -25.92 -13.29
N LEU A 64 -4.70 -26.93 -12.57
CA LEU A 64 -3.97 -27.52 -11.44
C LEU A 64 -2.62 -28.07 -11.90
N LYS A 65 -2.57 -28.78 -13.04
CA LYS A 65 -1.32 -29.27 -13.61
C LYS A 65 -0.33 -28.13 -13.91
N LYS A 66 -0.81 -27.02 -14.46
CA LYS A 66 0.03 -25.84 -14.73
C LYS A 66 0.55 -25.20 -13.44
N VAL A 67 -0.32 -25.00 -12.45
CA VAL A 67 0.06 -24.43 -11.15
C VAL A 67 1.05 -25.35 -10.43
N ALA A 68 0.81 -26.66 -10.42
CA ALA A 68 1.73 -27.64 -9.84
C ALA A 68 3.11 -27.63 -10.54
N ALA A 69 3.15 -27.47 -11.86
CA ALA A 69 4.41 -27.37 -12.60
C ALA A 69 5.21 -26.10 -12.26
N ILE A 70 4.53 -24.99 -11.95
CA ILE A 70 5.17 -23.70 -11.63
C ILE A 70 5.65 -23.67 -10.17
N PHE A 71 4.79 -24.07 -9.23
CA PHE A 71 5.02 -23.88 -7.80
C PHE A 71 5.49 -25.15 -7.07
N GLY A 72 5.42 -26.32 -7.71
CA GLY A 72 5.86 -27.58 -7.11
C GLY A 72 5.14 -27.85 -5.79
N ALA A 73 5.90 -28.04 -4.72
CA ALA A 73 5.38 -28.28 -3.37
C ALA A 73 4.59 -27.07 -2.78
N ASP A 74 4.74 -25.89 -3.38
CA ASP A 74 4.06 -24.66 -2.96
C ASP A 74 2.74 -24.43 -3.70
N ALA A 75 2.36 -25.37 -4.58
CA ALA A 75 1.05 -25.43 -5.18
C ALA A 75 0.04 -26.06 -4.23
N HIS A 76 -1.14 -25.44 -4.13
CA HIS A 76 -2.29 -25.90 -3.37
C HIS A 76 -3.58 -25.76 -4.18
N LEU A 77 -4.60 -26.53 -3.81
CA LEU A 77 -5.95 -26.42 -4.38
C LEU A 77 -6.95 -26.03 -3.28
N ALA A 78 -7.70 -24.96 -3.50
CA ALA A 78 -8.69 -24.49 -2.53
C ALA A 78 -9.93 -25.40 -2.48
N LEU A 79 -10.29 -25.80 -1.27
CA LEU A 79 -11.59 -26.35 -0.89
C LEU A 79 -12.42 -25.22 -0.26
N THR A 80 -13.27 -24.57 -1.06
CA THR A 80 -14.18 -23.52 -0.59
C THR A 80 -15.61 -24.00 -0.56
N LEU A 81 -16.28 -23.91 0.59
CA LEU A 81 -17.70 -24.24 0.72
C LEU A 81 -18.55 -23.15 0.04
N ARG A 82 -19.49 -23.55 -0.82
CA ARG A 82 -20.41 -22.68 -1.56
C ARG A 82 -21.83 -22.69 -1.00
N ARG A 83 -22.15 -23.70 -0.18
CA ARG A 83 -23.50 -24.03 0.32
C ARG A 83 -24.53 -24.17 -0.80
N ARG A 84 -24.21 -25.03 -1.77
CA ARG A 84 -25.09 -25.36 -2.90
C ARG A 84 -25.36 -26.86 -2.97
N PRO A 85 -26.41 -27.30 -3.68
CA PRO A 85 -26.59 -28.71 -3.97
C PRO A 85 -25.34 -29.31 -4.63
N GLY A 86 -24.93 -30.51 -4.19
CA GLY A 86 -23.76 -31.21 -4.72
C GLY A 86 -22.39 -30.72 -4.20
N ASP A 87 -22.35 -29.77 -3.27
CA ASP A 87 -21.07 -29.17 -2.84
C ASP A 87 -20.15 -30.17 -2.13
N ALA A 88 -20.70 -31.08 -1.33
CA ALA A 88 -19.92 -32.15 -0.70
C ALA A 88 -19.23 -33.06 -1.74
N LEU A 89 -19.95 -33.43 -2.81
CA LEU A 89 -19.39 -34.23 -3.90
C LEU A 89 -18.34 -33.43 -4.68
N ARG A 90 -18.58 -32.13 -4.91
CA ARG A 90 -17.62 -31.24 -5.56
C ARG A 90 -16.33 -31.12 -4.76
N LEU A 91 -16.41 -30.87 -3.45
CA LEU A 91 -15.25 -30.79 -2.57
C LEU A 91 -14.47 -32.11 -2.55
N TYR A 92 -15.16 -33.25 -2.44
CA TYR A 92 -14.54 -34.56 -2.53
C TYR A 92 -13.79 -34.74 -3.87
N ARG A 93 -14.41 -34.41 -5.01
CA ARG A 93 -13.76 -34.51 -6.33
C ARG A 93 -12.55 -33.59 -6.46
N LEU A 94 -12.64 -32.35 -5.99
CA LEU A 94 -11.50 -31.42 -5.97
C LEU A 94 -10.36 -31.97 -5.12
N GLU A 95 -10.66 -32.52 -3.95
CA GLU A 95 -9.65 -33.14 -3.10
C GLU A 95 -8.97 -34.33 -3.78
N GLN A 96 -9.72 -35.21 -4.43
CA GLN A 96 -9.15 -36.33 -5.20
C GLN A 96 -8.27 -35.84 -6.34
N MET A 97 -8.68 -34.78 -7.05
CA MET A 97 -7.87 -34.16 -8.11
C MET A 97 -6.56 -33.57 -7.56
N ALA A 98 -6.61 -32.89 -6.41
CA ALA A 98 -5.43 -32.36 -5.73
C ALA A 98 -4.44 -33.49 -5.40
N ARG A 99 -4.93 -34.55 -4.73
CA ARG A 99 -4.13 -35.71 -4.34
C ARG A 99 -3.53 -36.43 -5.56
N ALA A 100 -4.31 -36.63 -6.63
CA ALA A 100 -3.84 -37.24 -7.86
C ALA A 100 -2.74 -36.41 -8.57
N ALA A 101 -2.77 -35.09 -8.42
CA ALA A 101 -1.75 -34.18 -8.95
C ALA A 101 -0.55 -33.99 -8.00
N GLY A 102 -0.51 -34.67 -6.85
CA GLY A 102 0.53 -34.48 -5.84
C GLY A 102 0.46 -33.13 -5.10
N VAL A 103 -0.69 -32.47 -5.15
CA VAL A 103 -0.93 -31.14 -4.58
C VAL A 103 -1.72 -31.25 -3.28
N THR A 104 -1.31 -30.49 -2.27
CA THR A 104 -2.01 -30.49 -0.97
C THR A 104 -3.26 -29.62 -1.04
N PRO A 105 -4.46 -30.17 -0.80
CA PRO A 105 -5.70 -29.38 -0.72
C PRO A 105 -5.67 -28.48 0.52
N VAL A 106 -6.30 -27.31 0.44
CA VAL A 106 -6.37 -26.34 1.54
C VAL A 106 -7.77 -25.74 1.67
N VAL A 107 -8.30 -25.67 2.89
CA VAL A 107 -9.60 -25.05 3.14
C VAL A 107 -9.50 -23.53 3.02
N THR A 108 -10.47 -22.92 2.33
CA THR A 108 -10.61 -21.46 2.30
C THR A 108 -12.07 -21.06 2.46
N ASN A 109 -12.33 -19.90 3.07
CA ASN A 109 -13.69 -19.35 3.18
C ASN A 109 -13.93 -18.14 2.24
N ARG A 110 -12.89 -17.73 1.49
CA ARG A 110 -12.89 -16.51 0.66
C ARG A 110 -13.54 -15.33 1.38
N VAL A 111 -13.08 -14.98 2.57
CA VAL A 111 -13.75 -13.97 3.43
C VAL A 111 -13.96 -12.62 2.70
N LEU A 112 -15.12 -12.00 2.89
CA LEU A 112 -15.44 -10.63 2.42
C LEU A 112 -15.74 -9.68 3.58
N PHE A 113 -16.15 -10.22 4.74
CA PHE A 113 -16.56 -9.42 5.89
C PHE A 113 -16.17 -10.11 7.20
N HIS A 114 -16.07 -9.38 8.30
CA HIS A 114 -15.57 -9.92 9.57
C HIS A 114 -16.62 -10.71 10.36
N GLU A 115 -17.90 -10.38 10.25
CA GLU A 115 -18.99 -11.01 11.01
C GLU A 115 -20.26 -11.20 10.15
N PRO A 116 -21.16 -12.13 10.51
CA PRO A 116 -22.33 -12.46 9.67
C PRO A 116 -23.28 -11.28 9.38
N SER A 117 -23.47 -10.36 10.33
CA SER A 117 -24.39 -9.20 10.20
C SER A 117 -23.95 -8.22 9.10
N ARG A 118 -22.67 -8.23 8.71
CA ARG A 118 -22.09 -7.33 7.69
C ARG A 118 -22.43 -7.72 6.26
N ARG A 119 -23.13 -8.83 6.05
CA ARG A 119 -23.57 -9.26 4.71
C ARG A 119 -24.38 -8.17 3.99
N MET A 120 -25.28 -7.48 4.69
CA MET A 120 -26.07 -6.40 4.08
C MET A 120 -25.18 -5.26 3.59
N LEU A 121 -24.17 -4.88 4.38
CA LEU A 121 -23.19 -3.87 3.98
C LEU A 121 -22.37 -4.32 2.77
N GLN A 122 -22.01 -5.61 2.69
CA GLN A 122 -21.32 -6.16 1.51
C GLN A 122 -22.17 -6.05 0.25
N ASP A 123 -23.48 -6.32 0.33
CA ASP A 123 -24.42 -6.14 -0.78
C ASP A 123 -24.49 -4.66 -1.19
N VAL A 124 -24.56 -3.75 -0.22
CA VAL A 124 -24.54 -2.30 -0.48
C VAL A 124 -23.26 -1.85 -1.18
N VAL A 125 -22.09 -2.23 -0.68
CA VAL A 125 -20.80 -1.89 -1.31
C VAL A 125 -20.68 -2.50 -2.72
N THR A 126 -21.27 -3.67 -2.94
CA THR A 126 -21.38 -4.27 -4.29
C THR A 126 -22.25 -3.41 -5.19
N CYS A 127 -23.41 -2.94 -4.73
CA CYS A 127 -24.29 -2.05 -5.49
C CYS A 127 -23.61 -0.73 -5.84
N ILE A 128 -22.86 -0.12 -4.90
CA ILE A 128 -22.08 1.10 -5.15
C ILE A 128 -21.05 0.85 -6.26
N ARG A 129 -20.29 -0.26 -6.18
CA ARG A 129 -19.27 -0.61 -7.19
C ARG A 129 -19.89 -0.83 -8.57
N GLU A 130 -21.05 -1.47 -8.62
CA GLU A 130 -21.75 -1.86 -9.86
C GLU A 130 -22.66 -0.75 -10.41
N GLY A 131 -22.82 0.37 -9.71
CA GLY A 131 -23.67 1.50 -10.11
C GLY A 131 -25.15 1.13 -10.22
N THR A 132 -25.68 0.34 -9.28
CA THR A 132 -27.04 -0.20 -9.33
C THR A 132 -27.73 -0.14 -7.96
N THR A 133 -29.03 -0.41 -7.91
CA THR A 133 -29.82 -0.43 -6.68
C THR A 133 -29.78 -1.81 -6.01
N ILE A 134 -30.19 -1.87 -4.75
CA ILE A 134 -30.36 -3.14 -4.07
C ILE A 134 -31.41 -4.00 -4.77
N ASP A 135 -32.47 -3.43 -5.32
CA ASP A 135 -33.52 -4.22 -5.98
C ASP A 135 -33.05 -4.78 -7.32
N ASP A 136 -32.16 -4.08 -8.03
CA ASP A 136 -31.73 -4.43 -9.39
C ASP A 136 -30.42 -5.24 -9.49
N VAL A 137 -29.59 -5.27 -8.44
CA VAL A 137 -28.24 -5.87 -8.50
C VAL A 137 -28.22 -7.37 -8.86
N GLY A 138 -29.32 -8.09 -8.65
CA GLY A 138 -29.52 -9.48 -9.10
C GLY A 138 -28.34 -10.43 -8.78
N PHE A 139 -27.82 -11.11 -9.80
CA PHE A 139 -26.73 -12.09 -9.66
C PHE A 139 -25.33 -11.49 -9.47
N LYS A 140 -25.21 -10.16 -9.45
CA LYS A 140 -23.93 -9.48 -9.14
C LYS A 140 -23.61 -9.54 -7.64
N ARG A 141 -24.62 -9.76 -6.78
CA ARG A 141 -24.39 -10.04 -5.35
C ARG A 141 -23.64 -11.34 -5.17
N ASP A 142 -22.93 -11.45 -4.06
CA ASP A 142 -22.27 -12.70 -3.73
C ASP A 142 -23.30 -13.82 -3.52
N ARG A 143 -23.06 -14.96 -4.17
CA ARG A 143 -23.96 -16.12 -4.15
C ARG A 143 -23.83 -16.94 -2.88
N HIS A 144 -22.78 -16.70 -2.08
CA HIS A 144 -22.40 -17.43 -0.89
C HIS A 144 -22.67 -16.59 0.35
N ALA A 145 -23.65 -17.02 1.14
CA ALA A 145 -24.11 -16.26 2.31
C ALA A 145 -23.09 -16.20 3.47
N ASP A 146 -22.10 -17.10 3.49
CA ASP A 146 -21.25 -17.36 4.67
C ASP A 146 -19.79 -16.94 4.49
N ARG A 147 -19.52 -15.91 3.68
CA ARG A 147 -18.17 -15.33 3.48
C ARG A 147 -17.72 -14.40 4.62
N TYR A 148 -18.12 -14.68 5.88
CA TYR A 148 -17.58 -13.99 7.07
C TYR A 148 -16.31 -14.68 7.60
N LEU A 149 -15.57 -14.04 8.51
CA LEU A 149 -14.46 -14.69 9.19
C LEU A 149 -14.97 -15.70 10.22
N LYS A 150 -14.88 -16.99 9.91
CA LYS A 150 -15.36 -18.09 10.78
C LYS A 150 -14.34 -18.44 11.84
N ALA A 151 -14.82 -18.80 13.03
CA ALA A 151 -13.98 -19.34 14.09
C ALA A 151 -13.50 -20.76 13.76
N PRO A 152 -12.33 -21.19 14.29
CA PRO A 152 -11.78 -22.53 14.01
C PRO A 152 -12.74 -23.70 14.26
N PRO A 153 -13.52 -23.76 15.37
CA PRO A 153 -14.45 -24.87 15.60
C PRO A 153 -15.56 -24.94 14.54
N GLU A 154 -15.96 -23.81 13.97
CA GLU A 154 -16.93 -23.80 12.88
C GLU A 154 -16.31 -24.34 11.59
N ILE A 155 -15.08 -23.96 11.28
CA ILE A 155 -14.35 -24.47 10.11
C ILE A 155 -14.15 -25.98 10.22
N GLU A 156 -13.69 -26.49 11.36
CA GLU A 156 -13.51 -27.93 11.60
C GLU A 156 -14.82 -28.70 11.42
N ARG A 157 -15.93 -28.18 11.98
CA ARG A 157 -17.25 -28.80 11.83
C ARG A 157 -17.71 -28.81 10.37
N LEU A 158 -17.53 -27.71 9.64
CA LEU A 158 -17.95 -27.60 8.24
C LEU A 158 -17.11 -28.48 7.30
N PHE A 159 -15.82 -28.66 7.63
CA PHE A 159 -14.86 -29.42 6.85
C PHE A 159 -14.42 -30.71 7.57
N ALA A 160 -15.31 -31.33 8.35
CA ALA A 160 -15.01 -32.53 9.15
C ALA A 160 -14.52 -33.73 8.31
N LYS A 161 -14.81 -33.75 7.00
CA LYS A 161 -14.33 -34.77 6.04
C LYS A 161 -13.00 -34.41 5.36
N HIS A 162 -12.45 -33.23 5.65
CA HIS A 162 -11.30 -32.64 4.98
C HIS A 162 -10.32 -32.02 5.99
N LEU A 163 -10.15 -32.64 7.16
CA LEU A 163 -9.33 -32.08 8.26
C LEU A 163 -7.85 -31.90 7.87
N ASP A 164 -7.30 -32.75 6.99
CA ASP A 164 -5.95 -32.54 6.43
C ASP A 164 -5.84 -31.18 5.72
N ALA A 165 -6.88 -30.79 4.98
CA ALA A 165 -6.92 -29.52 4.27
C ALA A 165 -7.14 -28.33 5.22
N VAL A 166 -7.72 -28.56 6.40
CA VAL A 166 -7.76 -27.57 7.49
C VAL A 166 -6.37 -27.40 8.09
N ALA A 167 -5.68 -28.49 8.41
CA ALA A 167 -4.32 -28.46 8.95
C ALA A 167 -3.31 -27.80 7.98
N ALA A 168 -3.49 -27.98 6.67
CA ALA A 168 -2.69 -27.30 5.65
C ALA A 168 -2.74 -25.77 5.76
N THR A 169 -3.84 -25.18 6.24
CA THR A 169 -3.95 -23.72 6.43
C THR A 169 -2.92 -23.20 7.43
N VAL A 170 -2.72 -23.93 8.53
CA VAL A 170 -1.75 -23.60 9.57
C VAL A 170 -0.33 -23.78 9.04
N SER A 171 -0.06 -24.89 8.34
CA SER A 171 1.25 -25.13 7.72
C SER A 171 1.64 -24.04 6.71
N ILE A 172 0.71 -23.55 5.90
CA ILE A 172 0.97 -22.43 4.98
C ILE A 172 1.23 -21.14 5.77
N ALA A 173 0.40 -20.83 6.77
CA ALA A 173 0.60 -19.66 7.61
C ALA A 173 1.96 -19.71 8.34
N ASP A 174 2.42 -20.89 8.73
CA ASP A 174 3.72 -21.11 9.35
C ASP A 174 4.92 -20.86 8.44
N ARG A 175 4.69 -20.83 7.13
CA ARG A 175 5.74 -20.55 6.14
C ARG A 175 5.74 -19.09 5.70
N CYS A 176 4.61 -18.40 5.85
CA CYS A 176 4.46 -16.99 5.50
C CYS A 176 4.99 -16.13 6.66
N ARG A 177 6.29 -15.80 6.63
CA ARG A 177 7.00 -15.12 7.72
C ARG A 177 7.36 -13.67 7.42
N PHE A 178 7.19 -13.21 6.17
CA PHE A 178 7.42 -11.83 5.80
C PHE A 178 6.64 -10.85 6.69
N ASN A 179 7.35 -9.88 7.25
CA ASN A 179 6.78 -8.74 7.97
C ASN A 179 7.10 -7.42 7.25
N LEU A 180 6.13 -6.49 7.21
CA LEU A 180 6.34 -5.14 6.68
C LEU A 180 7.41 -4.36 7.48
N ASP A 181 7.63 -4.69 8.74
CA ASP A 181 8.69 -4.08 9.57
C ASP A 181 10.11 -4.40 9.06
N GLU A 182 10.28 -5.42 8.19
CA GLU A 182 11.56 -5.70 7.53
C GLU A 182 11.90 -4.70 6.41
N LEU A 183 10.95 -3.83 6.03
CA LEU A 183 11.15 -2.82 5.00
C LEU A 183 11.83 -1.59 5.62
N SER A 184 12.97 -1.21 5.05
CA SER A 184 13.73 -0.04 5.44
C SER A 184 13.81 0.97 4.30
N TYR A 185 13.98 2.25 4.64
CA TYR A 185 14.25 3.28 3.64
C TYR A 185 15.55 2.97 2.89
N GLN A 186 15.50 3.15 1.57
CA GLN A 186 16.64 3.02 0.69
C GLN A 186 16.75 4.31 -0.12
N TYR A 187 17.81 5.06 0.11
CA TYR A 187 18.05 6.32 -0.57
C TYR A 187 18.89 6.11 -1.83
N PRO A 188 18.67 6.88 -2.90
CA PRO A 188 19.56 6.90 -4.05
C PRO A 188 21.00 7.26 -3.66
N SER A 189 21.96 6.77 -4.43
CA SER A 189 23.35 7.22 -4.31
C SER A 189 23.56 8.50 -5.11
N GLU A 190 23.90 9.59 -4.43
CA GLU A 190 24.26 10.89 -5.00
C GLU A 190 25.79 11.09 -5.11
N VAL A 191 26.56 10.02 -4.93
CA VAL A 191 28.02 10.08 -4.87
C VAL A 191 28.61 9.81 -6.25
N ASN A 192 29.38 10.78 -6.77
CA ASN A 192 30.10 10.65 -8.05
C ASN A 192 31.63 10.57 -7.92
N GLU A 193 32.21 10.82 -6.74
CA GLU A 193 33.66 11.11 -6.58
C GLU A 193 34.42 10.13 -5.66
N GLY A 194 33.91 8.91 -5.44
CA GLY A 194 34.56 7.94 -4.54
C GLY A 194 34.58 8.34 -3.05
N ARG A 195 33.89 9.41 -2.68
CA ARG A 195 33.68 9.88 -1.30
C ARG A 195 32.48 9.20 -0.67
N SER A 196 32.41 9.14 0.65
CA SER A 196 31.17 8.74 1.32
C SER A 196 30.06 9.81 1.16
N PRO A 197 28.77 9.43 1.32
CA PRO A 197 27.67 10.40 1.37
C PRO A 197 27.89 11.47 2.44
N GLN A 198 28.41 11.10 3.61
CA GLN A 198 28.67 12.02 4.72
C GLN A 198 29.75 13.05 4.37
N GLU A 199 30.86 12.62 3.77
CA GLU A 199 31.93 13.54 3.33
C GLU A 199 31.44 14.48 2.23
N THR A 200 30.63 13.96 1.30
CA THR A 200 30.02 14.75 0.23
C THR A 200 29.07 15.81 0.81
N LEU A 201 28.22 15.44 1.76
CA LEU A 201 27.33 16.37 2.45
C LEU A 201 28.12 17.45 3.19
N ALA A 202 29.11 17.07 4.00
CA ALA A 202 29.94 18.01 4.74
C ALA A 202 30.70 18.99 3.83
N ARG A 203 31.12 18.56 2.64
CA ARG A 203 31.71 19.46 1.64
C ARG A 203 30.69 20.48 1.12
N LEU A 204 29.53 20.01 0.68
CA LEU A 204 28.48 20.87 0.14
C LEU A 204 27.95 21.85 1.19
N THR A 205 27.84 21.43 2.45
CA THR A 205 27.47 22.28 3.58
C THR A 205 28.49 23.40 3.77
N ARG A 206 29.80 23.12 3.69
CA ARG A 206 30.86 24.14 3.78
C ARG A 206 30.83 25.12 2.61
N GLU A 207 30.62 24.62 1.39
CA GLU A 207 30.49 25.46 0.20
C GLU A 207 29.26 26.38 0.29
N GLY A 208 28.11 25.83 0.67
CA GLY A 208 26.88 26.61 0.87
C GLY A 208 27.00 27.61 2.01
N ALA A 209 27.71 27.28 3.10
CA ALA A 209 27.95 28.20 4.19
C ALA A 209 28.82 29.40 3.75
N ALA A 210 29.86 29.15 2.95
CA ALA A 210 30.68 30.22 2.38
C ALA A 210 29.90 31.13 1.41
N GLU A 211 28.93 30.58 0.67
CA GLU A 211 28.06 31.37 -0.21
C GLU A 211 27.05 32.22 0.58
N ARG A 212 26.48 31.68 1.67
CA ARG A 212 25.51 32.39 2.52
C ARG A 212 26.13 33.44 3.43
N TYR A 213 27.35 33.20 3.89
CA TYR A 213 28.08 34.06 4.82
C TYR A 213 29.40 34.53 4.18
N PRO A 214 29.36 35.47 3.21
CA PRO A 214 30.56 35.92 2.48
C PRO A 214 31.59 36.62 3.39
N ASP A 215 31.13 37.23 4.49
CA ASP A 215 31.98 37.88 5.49
C ASP A 215 32.51 36.91 6.57
N GLY A 216 32.21 35.62 6.44
CA GLY A 216 32.59 34.57 7.38
C GLY A 216 31.38 34.01 8.15
N VAL A 217 31.41 32.68 8.40
CA VAL A 217 30.35 31.98 9.14
C VAL A 217 30.45 32.35 10.64
N PRO A 218 29.36 32.80 11.29
CA PRO A 218 29.37 33.05 12.73
C PRO A 218 29.76 31.81 13.54
N PRO A 219 30.53 31.93 14.64
CA PRO A 219 30.98 30.77 15.42
C PRO A 219 29.85 29.88 15.96
N GLU A 220 28.71 30.48 16.33
CA GLU A 220 27.54 29.75 16.79
C GLU A 220 26.91 28.92 15.66
N VAL A 221 26.81 29.49 14.45
CA VAL A 221 26.31 28.78 13.27
C VAL A 221 27.26 27.64 12.87
N GLU A 222 28.57 27.86 12.92
CA GLU A 222 29.56 26.82 12.66
C GLU A 222 29.46 25.66 13.67
N ALA A 223 29.27 25.97 14.96
CA ALA A 223 29.03 24.95 15.99
C ALA A 223 27.75 24.14 15.71
N THR A 224 26.66 24.81 15.33
CA THR A 224 25.38 24.17 14.96
C THR A 224 25.54 23.28 13.72
N LEU A 225 26.17 23.76 12.65
CA LEU A 225 26.43 22.95 11.44
C LEU A 225 27.22 21.68 11.76
N ASN A 226 28.26 21.79 12.60
CA ASN A 226 29.06 20.64 13.02
C ASN A 226 28.24 19.64 13.87
N HIS A 227 27.37 20.14 14.74
CA HIS A 227 26.46 19.32 15.54
C HIS A 227 25.45 18.57 14.65
N GLU A 228 24.77 19.28 13.74
CA GLU A 228 23.80 18.70 12.81
C GLU A 228 24.45 17.64 11.90
N LEU A 229 25.60 17.94 11.30
CA LEU A 229 26.33 17.00 10.45
C LEU A 229 26.71 15.73 11.21
N LYS A 230 27.14 15.85 12.47
CA LYS A 230 27.43 14.68 13.32
C LYS A 230 26.18 13.84 13.54
N LEU A 231 25.04 14.46 13.86
CA LEU A 231 23.80 13.74 14.09
C LEU A 231 23.29 13.05 12.82
N ILE A 232 23.32 13.75 11.68
CA ILE A 232 22.98 13.20 10.36
C ILE A 232 23.86 11.98 10.03
N GLY A 233 25.15 12.04 10.37
CA GLY A 233 26.09 10.94 10.18
C GLY A 233 25.78 9.73 11.07
N ILE A 234 25.47 9.95 12.35
CA ILE A 234 25.08 8.88 13.30
C ILE A 234 23.80 8.18 12.82
N MET A 235 22.82 8.94 12.34
CA MET A 235 21.53 8.42 11.88
C MET A 235 21.57 7.87 10.45
N GLY A 236 22.66 8.07 9.71
CA GLY A 236 22.79 7.61 8.33
C GLY A 236 21.92 8.38 7.31
N TYR A 237 21.50 9.61 7.62
CA TYR A 237 20.60 10.39 6.77
C TYR A 237 21.30 11.22 5.67
N ALA A 238 22.62 11.16 5.56
CA ALA A 238 23.35 11.93 4.55
C ALA A 238 22.86 11.71 3.10
N PRO A 239 22.59 10.47 2.63
CA PRO A 239 22.03 10.25 1.29
C PRO A 239 20.69 10.96 1.06
N TYR A 240 19.86 11.06 2.09
CA TYR A 240 18.57 11.74 2.00
C TYR A 240 18.74 13.24 1.80
N PHE A 241 19.59 13.89 2.60
CA PHE A 241 19.92 15.32 2.44
C PHE A 241 20.53 15.61 1.07
N LEU A 242 21.42 14.74 0.58
CA LEU A 242 22.00 14.87 -0.75
C LEU A 242 20.94 14.80 -1.85
N THR A 243 19.99 13.86 -1.75
CA THR A 243 18.91 13.70 -2.74
C THR A 243 18.06 14.97 -2.80
N VAL A 244 17.65 15.51 -1.64
CA VAL A 244 16.87 16.75 -1.59
C VAL A 244 17.67 17.93 -2.12
N ASN A 245 18.95 18.04 -1.76
CA ASN A 245 19.84 19.07 -2.28
C ASN A 245 19.96 19.01 -3.81
N SER A 246 20.09 17.82 -4.41
CA SER A 246 20.12 17.64 -5.86
C SER A 246 18.83 18.17 -6.53
N ILE A 247 17.66 17.84 -5.97
CA ILE A 247 16.36 18.32 -6.44
C ILE A 247 16.26 19.85 -6.36
N VAL A 248 16.64 20.44 -5.22
CA VAL A 248 16.59 21.89 -4.98
C VAL A 248 17.57 22.63 -5.89
N ARG A 249 18.80 22.13 -6.05
CA ARG A 249 19.79 22.70 -6.96
C ARG A 249 19.31 22.68 -8.40
N PHE A 250 18.68 21.58 -8.85
CA PHE A 250 18.07 21.53 -10.17
C PHE A 250 16.98 22.59 -10.32
N ALA A 251 16.02 22.66 -9.38
CA ALA A 251 14.94 23.64 -9.42
C ALA A 251 15.48 25.07 -9.52
N ARG A 252 16.47 25.43 -8.70
CA ARG A 252 17.10 26.76 -8.72
C ARG A 252 17.87 27.03 -10.01
N SER A 253 18.55 26.03 -10.59
CA SER A 253 19.23 26.18 -11.89
C SER A 253 18.27 26.48 -13.05
N GLN A 254 17.00 26.12 -12.88
CA GLN A 254 15.91 26.42 -13.82
C GLN A 254 15.11 27.66 -13.41
N GLU A 255 15.56 28.42 -12.41
CA GLU A 255 14.85 29.57 -11.85
C GLU A 255 13.43 29.21 -11.35
N ILE A 256 13.23 27.99 -10.86
CA ILE A 256 11.98 27.55 -10.24
C ILE A 256 12.02 27.92 -8.77
N LEU A 257 11.02 28.66 -8.31
CA LEU A 257 10.87 28.98 -6.89
C LEU A 257 10.61 27.70 -6.09
N CYS A 258 11.40 27.49 -5.05
CA CYS A 258 11.23 26.38 -4.12
C CYS A 258 11.51 26.80 -2.67
N GLN A 259 10.80 26.20 -1.73
CA GLN A 259 10.92 26.52 -0.30
C GLN A 259 10.67 25.28 0.55
N GLY A 260 11.61 24.93 1.42
CA GLY A 260 11.41 23.92 2.46
C GLY A 260 10.38 24.37 3.51
N ARG A 261 9.50 23.45 3.92
CA ARG A 261 8.45 23.67 4.94
C ARG A 261 8.60 22.70 6.12
N GLY A 262 7.80 22.92 7.17
CA GLY A 262 7.75 22.04 8.33
C GLY A 262 9.01 22.11 9.20
N SER A 263 9.41 20.98 9.78
CA SER A 263 10.56 20.89 10.69
C SER A 263 11.90 21.06 9.99
N ALA A 264 11.97 20.90 8.65
CA ALA A 264 13.18 21.15 7.87
C ALA A 264 13.71 22.59 8.03
N ALA A 265 12.82 23.55 8.31
CA ALA A 265 13.19 24.93 8.61
C ALA A 265 14.11 25.09 9.83
N ASN A 266 14.14 24.12 10.75
CA ASN A 266 14.96 24.15 11.96
C ASN A 266 16.39 23.67 11.74
N SER A 267 16.81 23.38 10.51
CA SER A 267 18.15 22.89 10.19
C SER A 267 19.00 23.96 9.52
N ALA A 268 20.14 24.27 10.15
CA ALA A 268 21.20 25.10 9.58
C ALA A 268 21.78 24.45 8.31
N VAL A 269 21.90 23.11 8.27
CA VAL A 269 22.34 22.39 7.06
C VAL A 269 21.35 22.62 5.91
N CYS A 270 20.04 22.53 6.15
CA CYS A 270 19.02 22.85 5.13
C CYS A 270 19.10 24.31 4.65
N TYR A 271 19.38 25.25 5.56
CA TYR A 271 19.51 26.67 5.23
C TYR A 271 20.70 26.94 4.30
N VAL A 272 21.89 26.45 4.65
CA VAL A 272 23.11 26.69 3.86
C VAL A 272 23.11 25.95 2.53
N LEU A 273 22.44 24.80 2.43
CA LEU A 273 22.20 24.10 1.17
C LEU A 273 21.11 24.77 0.31
N GLY A 274 20.44 25.79 0.84
CA GLY A 274 19.42 26.52 0.09
C GLY A 274 18.09 25.80 -0.03
N ILE A 275 17.86 24.77 0.79
CA ILE A 275 16.59 24.05 0.91
C ILE A 275 15.57 24.92 1.65
N THR A 276 16.01 25.61 2.71
CA THR A 276 15.18 26.55 3.48
C THR A 276 15.74 27.98 3.39
N ALA A 277 14.88 28.95 3.70
CA ALA A 277 15.22 30.38 3.68
C ALA A 277 15.35 30.99 5.08
N ILE A 278 15.08 30.22 6.15
CA ILE A 278 15.09 30.72 7.53
C ILE A 278 16.52 30.62 8.08
N ASP A 279 17.06 31.79 8.40
CA ASP A 279 18.40 31.94 8.99
C ASP A 279 18.39 31.47 10.45
N PRO A 280 19.21 30.46 10.81
CA PRO A 280 19.32 29.97 12.18
C PRO A 280 19.92 31.00 13.15
N GLU A 281 20.67 31.99 12.67
CA GLU A 281 21.23 33.05 13.53
C GLU A 281 20.13 33.95 14.12
N ARG A 282 19.01 34.10 13.39
CA ARG A 282 17.91 35.01 13.76
C ARG A 282 16.79 34.33 14.54
N ASN A 283 16.82 33.00 14.67
CA ASN A 283 15.74 32.23 15.29
C ASN A 283 16.31 31.06 16.10
N ASP A 284 15.88 30.93 17.36
CA ASP A 284 16.21 29.78 18.21
C ASP A 284 15.36 28.56 17.81
N LEU A 285 15.85 27.81 16.81
CA LEU A 285 15.16 26.65 16.26
C LEU A 285 15.77 25.35 16.80
N LEU A 286 14.92 24.48 17.34
CA LEU A 286 15.32 23.18 17.89
C LEU A 286 15.47 22.14 16.79
N PHE A 287 16.71 21.81 16.42
CA PHE A 287 17.04 20.78 15.44
C PHE A 287 16.56 19.38 15.86
N GLU A 288 16.52 19.09 17.16
CA GLU A 288 16.09 17.79 17.70
C GLU A 288 14.60 17.52 17.46
N ARG A 289 13.81 18.56 17.14
CA ARG A 289 12.42 18.39 16.68
C ARG A 289 12.34 17.87 15.24
N PHE A 290 13.42 18.02 14.48
CA PHE A 290 13.53 17.61 13.09
C PHE A 290 14.25 16.26 12.97
N VAL A 291 15.40 16.10 13.63
CA VAL A 291 16.15 14.83 13.69
C VAL A 291 16.35 14.44 15.15
N SER A 292 15.77 13.31 15.57
CA SER A 292 15.90 12.80 16.94
C SER A 292 16.35 11.34 16.95
N GLN A 293 17.34 11.02 17.79
CA GLN A 293 17.75 9.62 18.01
C GLN A 293 16.67 8.80 18.74
N GLU A 294 15.80 9.45 19.51
CA GLU A 294 14.78 8.76 20.31
C GLU A 294 13.56 8.32 19.48
N ARG A 295 13.38 8.89 18.27
CA ARG A 295 12.20 8.64 17.44
C ARG A 295 12.38 7.53 16.39
N ASP A 296 13.61 7.10 16.11
CA ASP A 296 13.98 6.09 15.08
C ASP A 296 13.17 6.19 13.77
N GLU A 297 12.78 7.42 13.40
CA GLU A 297 12.01 7.76 12.20
C GLU A 297 12.83 8.73 11.36
N PRO A 298 12.89 8.57 10.03
CA PRO A 298 13.56 9.53 9.16
C PRO A 298 12.92 10.92 9.22
N PRO A 299 13.73 11.99 9.12
CA PRO A 299 13.19 13.34 9.03
C PRO A 299 12.37 13.50 7.76
N ASP A 300 11.33 14.33 7.81
CA ASP A 300 10.53 14.70 6.65
C ASP A 300 10.97 16.08 6.12
N ILE A 301 11.62 16.09 4.96
CA ILE A 301 12.00 17.32 4.24
C ILE A 301 11.04 17.55 3.09
N ASP A 302 10.01 18.30 3.42
CA ASP A 302 9.02 18.76 2.46
C ASP A 302 9.50 20.03 1.74
N VAL A 303 9.49 20.01 0.40
CA VAL A 303 9.82 21.17 -0.43
C VAL A 303 8.61 21.56 -1.28
N ASP A 304 8.16 22.80 -1.13
CA ASP A 304 7.18 23.42 -2.00
C ASP A 304 7.86 23.93 -3.28
N PHE A 305 7.22 23.73 -4.42
CA PHE A 305 7.67 24.24 -5.72
C PHE A 305 6.57 25.09 -6.34
N GLU A 306 6.97 26.05 -7.19
CA GLU A 306 6.05 26.83 -8.02
C GLU A 306 5.03 25.92 -8.73
N HIS A 307 3.73 26.16 -8.51
CA HIS A 307 2.65 25.28 -8.97
C HIS A 307 2.71 25.01 -10.48
N ALA A 308 2.96 26.04 -11.30
CA ALA A 308 3.00 25.93 -12.75
C ALA A 308 4.22 25.13 -13.28
N ARG A 309 5.30 25.03 -12.49
CA ARG A 309 6.58 24.44 -12.90
C ARG A 309 6.99 23.20 -12.10
N ARG A 310 6.17 22.78 -11.14
CA ARG A 310 6.38 21.56 -10.34
C ARG A 310 6.57 20.32 -11.23
N GLU A 311 5.85 20.23 -12.35
CA GLU A 311 5.96 19.10 -13.28
C GLU A 311 7.37 18.98 -13.88
N THR A 312 8.05 20.10 -14.14
CA THR A 312 9.43 20.12 -14.64
C THR A 312 10.39 19.45 -13.65
N VAL A 313 10.24 19.75 -12.35
CA VAL A 313 11.03 19.11 -11.29
C VAL A 313 10.70 17.62 -11.19
N MET A 314 9.41 17.26 -11.27
CA MET A 314 8.98 15.86 -11.25
C MET A 314 9.57 15.05 -12.42
N GLN A 315 9.56 15.59 -13.64
CA GLN A 315 10.15 14.92 -14.80
C GLN A 315 11.66 14.75 -14.64
N TRP A 316 12.36 15.77 -14.14
CA TRP A 316 13.79 15.65 -13.84
C TRP A 316 14.09 14.54 -12.81
N ILE A 317 13.27 14.40 -11.76
CA ILE A 317 13.39 13.30 -10.79
C ILE A 317 13.21 11.94 -11.52
N PHE A 318 12.18 11.81 -12.35
CA PHE A 318 11.93 10.57 -13.10
C PHE A 318 13.06 10.22 -14.06
N ASP A 319 13.65 11.21 -14.72
CA ASP A 319 14.73 11.01 -15.69
C ASP A 319 16.07 10.72 -14.99
N THR A 320 16.33 11.36 -13.84
CA THR A 320 17.56 11.20 -13.06
C THR A 320 17.61 9.86 -12.33
N TYR A 321 16.51 9.48 -11.66
CA TYR A 321 16.48 8.27 -10.82
C TYR A 321 15.80 7.07 -11.50
N GLY A 322 15.18 7.30 -12.65
CA GLY A 322 14.51 6.29 -13.46
C GLY A 322 13.06 6.05 -13.05
N ARG A 323 12.18 5.94 -14.05
CA ARG A 323 10.74 5.63 -13.89
C ARG A 323 10.43 4.30 -13.20
N HIS A 324 11.42 3.42 -13.05
CA HIS A 324 11.29 2.15 -12.34
C HIS A 324 11.59 2.26 -10.83
N ARG A 325 12.10 3.41 -10.36
CA ARG A 325 12.41 3.70 -8.95
C ARG A 325 11.62 4.88 -8.39
N CYS A 326 10.93 5.61 -9.25
CA CYS A 326 10.11 6.75 -8.90
C CYS A 326 8.64 6.46 -9.20
N ALA A 327 7.76 6.86 -8.29
CA ALA A 327 6.32 6.79 -8.46
C ALA A 327 5.64 7.92 -7.68
N LEU A 328 4.42 8.26 -8.08
CA LEU A 328 3.56 9.11 -7.26
C LEU A 328 2.87 8.27 -6.20
N VAL A 329 2.80 8.81 -4.98
CA VAL A 329 2.08 8.15 -3.88
C VAL A 329 0.57 8.27 -4.14
N ALA A 330 -0.11 7.13 -4.11
CA ALA A 330 -1.55 7.08 -4.32
C ALA A 330 -2.32 7.62 -3.11
N VAL A 331 -3.44 8.31 -3.35
CA VAL A 331 -4.36 8.73 -2.30
C VAL A 331 -5.46 7.68 -2.14
N VAL A 332 -5.57 7.11 -0.95
CA VAL A 332 -6.67 6.19 -0.61
C VAL A 332 -7.87 6.99 -0.15
N GLN A 333 -8.89 7.07 -1.01
CA GLN A 333 -10.16 7.70 -0.67
C GLN A 333 -10.96 6.82 0.30
N ARG A 334 -11.45 7.43 1.39
CA ARG A 334 -12.32 6.77 2.37
C ARG A 334 -13.68 7.44 2.34
N PHE A 335 -14.73 6.65 2.55
CA PHE A 335 -16.07 7.20 2.73
C PHE A 335 -16.09 8.15 3.92
N ARG A 336 -16.49 9.40 3.66
CA ARG A 336 -16.85 10.36 4.69
C ARG A 336 -18.36 10.24 4.96
N PRO A 337 -18.85 10.55 6.17
CA PRO A 337 -20.26 10.36 6.54
C PRO A 337 -21.28 10.86 5.51
N ARG A 338 -21.12 12.10 5.01
CA ARG A 338 -22.00 12.66 3.96
C ARG A 338 -21.99 11.86 2.66
N GLY A 339 -20.80 11.44 2.21
CA GLY A 339 -20.65 10.63 1.00
C GLY A 339 -21.27 9.23 1.18
N ALA A 340 -21.08 8.63 2.36
CA ALA A 340 -21.68 7.34 2.69
C ALA A 340 -23.22 7.41 2.67
N VAL A 341 -23.83 8.39 3.33
CA VAL A 341 -25.29 8.58 3.33
C VAL A 341 -25.82 8.75 1.91
N ARG A 342 -25.16 9.58 1.09
CA ARG A 342 -25.58 9.82 -0.29
C ARG A 342 -25.50 8.56 -1.15
N ASP A 343 -24.40 7.83 -1.08
CA ASP A 343 -24.23 6.63 -1.92
C ASP A 343 -25.09 5.45 -1.45
N ILE A 344 -25.27 5.28 -0.13
CA ILE A 344 -26.23 4.32 0.41
C ILE A 344 -27.65 4.67 -0.01
N GLY A 345 -28.03 5.95 0.07
CA GLY A 345 -29.36 6.41 -0.36
C GLY A 345 -29.64 6.09 -1.83
N LYS A 346 -28.68 6.30 -2.73
CA LYS A 346 -28.80 5.89 -4.14
C LYS A 346 -28.99 4.39 -4.30
N VAL A 347 -28.21 3.58 -3.56
CA VAL A 347 -28.33 2.12 -3.58
C VAL A 347 -29.72 1.67 -3.10
N LEU A 348 -30.29 2.36 -2.12
CA LEU A 348 -31.64 2.10 -1.62
C LEU A 348 -32.74 2.66 -2.54
N GLY A 349 -32.39 3.28 -3.68
CA GLY A 349 -33.35 3.86 -4.61
C GLY A 349 -33.97 5.18 -4.14
N LEU A 350 -33.37 5.86 -3.15
CA LEU A 350 -33.88 7.14 -2.66
C LEU A 350 -33.68 8.25 -3.71
N PRO A 351 -34.68 9.14 -3.90
CA PRO A 351 -34.55 10.32 -4.73
C PRO A 351 -33.38 11.24 -4.32
N GLU A 352 -32.80 11.94 -5.30
CA GLU A 352 -31.60 12.76 -5.05
C GLU A 352 -31.84 13.89 -4.03
N ASP A 353 -33.00 14.53 -4.07
CA ASP A 353 -33.44 15.55 -3.12
C ASP A 353 -33.47 15.01 -1.67
N MET A 354 -34.00 13.80 -1.48
CA MET A 354 -34.01 13.14 -0.17
C MET A 354 -32.60 12.80 0.30
N THR A 355 -31.75 12.24 -0.56
CA THR A 355 -30.35 11.94 -0.19
C THR A 355 -29.56 13.21 0.14
N LYS A 356 -29.84 14.32 -0.55
CA LYS A 356 -29.22 15.62 -0.28
C LYS A 356 -29.65 16.15 1.07
N ALA A 357 -30.96 16.15 1.37
CA ALA A 357 -31.50 16.57 2.66
C ALA A 357 -30.89 15.77 3.82
N LEU A 358 -30.88 14.43 3.72
CA LEU A 358 -30.26 13.53 4.70
C LEU A 358 -28.78 13.86 4.91
N SER A 359 -28.02 14.02 3.82
CA SER A 359 -26.59 14.31 3.91
C SER A 359 -26.29 15.69 4.53
N SER A 360 -27.17 16.68 4.36
CA SER A 360 -26.98 18.03 4.92
C SER A 360 -27.11 18.08 6.44
N GLN A 361 -27.85 17.15 7.05
CA GLN A 361 -27.99 17.04 8.51
C GLN A 361 -26.74 16.47 9.18
N VAL A 362 -25.76 15.97 8.42
CA VAL A 362 -24.50 15.49 8.97
C VAL A 362 -23.54 16.68 9.08
N TRP A 363 -23.52 17.34 10.24
CA TRP A 363 -22.80 18.60 10.47
C TRP A 363 -21.33 18.44 10.90
N SER A 364 -20.91 17.26 11.36
CA SER A 364 -19.57 17.05 11.93
C SER A 364 -18.99 15.66 11.64
N PHE A 365 -17.65 15.57 11.73
CA PHE A 365 -16.90 14.32 11.74
C PHE A 365 -17.01 13.67 13.14
N SER A 366 -18.16 13.11 13.49
CA SER A 366 -18.28 12.28 14.70
C SER A 366 -18.06 10.81 14.34
N ARG A 367 -17.39 10.07 15.23
CA ARG A 367 -17.38 8.59 15.22
C ARG A 367 -18.66 8.01 15.83
N GLU A 368 -19.50 8.86 16.40
CA GLU A 368 -20.76 8.50 17.03
C GLU A 368 -21.84 8.29 15.96
N ALA A 369 -22.75 7.36 16.23
CA ALA A 369 -23.86 7.09 15.34
C ALA A 369 -24.69 8.35 15.12
N ILE A 370 -25.23 8.52 13.92
CA ILE A 370 -26.24 9.55 13.66
C ILE A 370 -27.43 9.22 14.57
N GLU A 371 -27.75 10.10 15.50
CA GLU A 371 -28.87 9.90 16.43
C GLU A 371 -30.19 9.80 15.67
N ASP A 372 -31.10 8.92 16.11
CA ASP A 372 -32.42 8.70 15.50
C ASP A 372 -33.22 10.02 15.35
N LYS A 373 -32.98 10.99 16.24
CA LYS A 373 -33.59 12.32 16.19
C LYS A 373 -33.37 13.04 14.85
N HIS A 374 -32.19 12.89 14.24
CA HIS A 374 -31.89 13.52 12.95
C HIS A 374 -32.64 12.90 11.77
N ALA A 375 -33.07 11.63 11.89
CA ALA A 375 -33.93 10.99 10.89
C ALA A 375 -35.40 11.43 11.06
N THR A 376 -35.87 11.57 12.31
CA THR A 376 -37.24 12.02 12.62
C THR A 376 -37.49 13.47 12.20
N ASP A 377 -36.48 14.34 12.26
CA ASP A 377 -36.61 15.75 11.83
C ASP A 377 -36.83 15.91 10.31
N LEU A 378 -36.72 14.84 9.52
CA LEU A 378 -36.91 14.84 8.06
C LEU A 378 -38.31 14.41 7.61
N GLY A 379 -39.20 14.02 8.54
CA GLY A 379 -40.58 13.63 8.26
C GLY A 379 -40.81 12.13 8.29
#